data_AF-A0A3N5TPE1-F1
#
_entry.id   AF-A0A3N5TPE1-F1
#
_cell.length_a   1.000
_cell.length_b   1.000
_cell.length_c   1.000
_cell.angle_alpha   90.00
_cell.angle_beta   90.00
_cell.angle_gamma   90.00
#
_symmetry.space_group_name_H-M   'P 1'
#
loop_
_entity.id
_entity.type
_entity.pdbx_description
1 polymer ?
#
loop_
_entity_poly.entity_id
_entity_poly.type
_entity_poly.pdbx_seq_one_letter_code
_entity_poly.pdbx_strand_id
1 'polypeptide(L)' 'MESICEYDNNYEISVEETRKLIQSGEQIALIDVREEEETEFGYLKGALFIPMDDLENKIEILVPDKNAPVVI' A
#
# COMPACT_ATOMS: atom_id res chain seq x y z
N MET A 1 -22.19 -17.80 12.14
CA MET A 1 -20.82 -17.60 12.65
C MET A 1 -19.95 -17.70 11.42
N GLU A 2 -19.71 -16.57 10.79
CA GLU A 2 -19.05 -16.52 9.49
C GLU A 2 -17.65 -17.09 9.61
N SER A 3 -17.32 -17.98 8.68
CA SER A 3 -16.02 -18.61 8.58
C SER A 3 -14.96 -17.53 8.43
N ILE A 4 -13.93 -17.62 9.26
CA ILE A 4 -12.69 -16.88 9.06
C ILE A 4 -12.14 -17.40 7.73
N CYS A 5 -12.19 -16.56 6.69
CA CYS A 5 -11.53 -16.82 5.42
C CYS A 5 -10.07 -17.14 5.71
N GLU A 6 -9.59 -18.28 5.23
CA GLU A 6 -8.17 -18.60 5.18
C GLU A 6 -7.50 -17.49 4.34
N TYR A 7 -6.62 -16.69 4.96
CA TYR A 7 -5.82 -15.71 4.24
C TYR A 7 -4.79 -16.49 3.41
N ASP A 8 -4.99 -16.49 2.10
CA ASP A 8 -4.03 -17.00 1.14
C ASP A 8 -2.78 -16.09 1.20
N ASN A 9 -1.65 -16.60 1.68
CA ASN A 9 -0.39 -15.87 1.92
C ASN A 9 0.34 -15.47 0.61
N ASN A 10 -0.39 -15.12 -0.44
CA ASN A 10 0.16 -14.89 -1.78
C ASN A 10 0.25 -13.39 -2.17
N TYR A 11 0.10 -12.49 -1.19
CA TYR A 11 0.10 -11.04 -1.40
C TYR A 11 1.33 -10.32 -0.80
N GLU A 12 2.33 -11.08 -0.36
CA GLU A 12 3.57 -10.51 0.18
C GLU A 12 4.60 -10.28 -0.94
N ILE A 13 5.30 -9.16 -0.86
CA ILE A 13 6.42 -8.80 -1.73
C ILE A 13 7.62 -8.40 -0.88
N SER A 14 8.82 -8.80 -1.26
CA SER A 14 10.02 -8.40 -0.50
C SER A 14 10.37 -6.93 -0.75
N VAL A 15 11.05 -6.31 0.21
CA VAL A 15 11.57 -4.93 0.08
C VAL A 15 12.44 -4.76 -1.17
N GLU A 16 13.23 -5.77 -1.51
CA GLU A 16 14.12 -5.75 -2.68
C GLU A 16 13.32 -5.79 -4.00
N GLU A 17 12.23 -6.54 -4.04
CA GLU A 17 11.32 -6.58 -5.20
C GLU A 17 10.53 -5.28 -5.33
N THR A 18 9.98 -4.75 -4.22
CA THR A 18 9.32 -3.43 -4.22
C THR A 18 10.26 -2.35 -4.72
N ARG A 19 11.52 -2.36 -4.29
CA ARG A 19 12.54 -1.42 -4.78
C ARG A 19 12.76 -1.55 -6.28
N LYS A 20 12.80 -2.78 -6.81
CA LYS A 20 12.94 -3.02 -8.27
C LYS A 20 11.72 -2.52 -9.05
N LEU A 21 10.51 -2.69 -8.53
CA LEU A 21 9.29 -2.15 -9.14
C LEU A 21 9.32 -0.61 -9.18
N ILE A 22 9.71 0.04 -8.09
CA ILE A 22 9.87 1.50 -8.05
C ILE A 22 10.91 1.97 -9.08
N GLN A 23 12.01 1.23 -9.23
CA GLN A 23 13.10 1.57 -10.15
C GLN A 23 12.80 1.25 -11.62
N SER A 24 11.91 0.30 -11.91
CA SER A 24 11.51 -0.04 -13.28
C SER A 24 10.70 1.08 -13.95
N GLY A 25 10.13 1.99 -13.15
CA GLY A 25 9.22 3.03 -13.61
C GLY A 25 7.81 2.52 -13.88
N GLU A 26 7.50 1.29 -13.47
CA GLU A 26 6.15 0.75 -13.48
C GLU A 26 5.26 1.56 -12.54
N GLN A 27 4.03 1.86 -12.98
CA GLN A 27 3.09 2.63 -12.18
C GLN A 27 2.52 1.73 -11.09
N ILE A 28 2.99 1.93 -9.86
CA ILE A 28 2.45 1.30 -8.67
C ILE A 28 1.91 2.36 -7.72
N ALA A 29 0.85 2.03 -6.99
CA ALA A 29 0.37 2.81 -5.86
C ALA A 29 1.06 2.31 -4.59
N LEU A 30 2.05 3.07 -4.12
CA LEU A 30 2.71 2.83 -2.84
C LEU A 30 1.94 3.58 -1.75
N ILE A 31 1.44 2.89 -0.75
CA ILE A 31 0.57 3.45 0.30
C ILE A 31 1.25 3.25 1.65
N ASP A 32 1.33 4.31 2.44
CA ASP A 32 1.85 4.24 3.81
C ASP A 32 0.66 4.31 4.77
N VAL A 33 0.38 3.19 5.46
CA VAL A 33 -0.79 3.03 6.36
C VAL A 33 -0.47 3.19 7.84
N ARG A 34 0.75 3.63 8.14
CA ARG A 34 1.22 3.91 9.50
C ARG A 34 0.49 5.10 10.12
N GLU A 35 0.81 5.39 11.37
CA GLU A 35 0.33 6.60 12.04
C GLU A 35 1.10 7.84 11.59
N GLU A 36 0.48 9.03 11.72
CA GLU A 36 1.07 10.30 11.27
C GLU A 36 2.42 10.57 11.94
N GLU A 37 2.52 10.32 13.24
CA GLU A 37 3.74 10.48 14.03
C GLU A 37 4.90 9.62 13.50
N GLU A 38 4.62 8.44 12.92
CA GLU A 38 5.66 7.56 12.36
C GLU A 38 6.22 8.08 11.04
N THR A 39 5.44 8.87 10.29
CA THR A 39 5.89 9.46 9.03
C THR A 39 6.85 10.62 9.24
N GLU A 40 6.84 11.26 10.41
CA GLU A 40 7.79 12.32 10.76
C GLU A 40 9.24 11.81 10.79
N PHE A 41 9.42 10.53 11.12
CA PHE A 41 10.73 9.87 11.13
C PHE A 41 11.23 9.49 9.73
N GLY A 42 10.37 9.58 8.72
CA GLY A 42 10.69 9.32 7.33
C GLY A 42 9.65 8.43 6.64
N TYR A 43 9.56 8.61 5.34
CA TYR A 43 8.67 7.86 4.46
C TYR A 43 9.30 7.71 3.07
N LEU A 44 8.79 6.77 2.28
CA LEU A 44 9.26 6.56 0.92
C LEU A 44 8.75 7.68 0.01
N LYS A 45 9.66 8.32 -0.74
CA LYS A 45 9.28 9.37 -1.68
C LYS A 45 8.30 8.82 -2.73
N GLY A 46 7.16 9.48 -2.87
CA GLY A 46 6.10 9.06 -3.79
C GLY A 46 5.07 8.10 -3.17
N ALA A 47 5.27 7.67 -1.92
CA ALA A 47 4.22 7.00 -1.17
C ALA A 47 3.08 7.98 -0.86
N LEU A 48 1.86 7.46 -0.93
CA LEU A 48 0.65 8.14 -0.52
C LEU A 48 0.35 7.76 0.92
N PHE A 49 0.32 8.74 1.81
CA PHE A 49 -0.04 8.51 3.21
C PHE A 49 -1.57 8.38 3.36
N ILE A 50 -2.02 7.22 3.83
CA ILE A 50 -3.43 6.97 4.19
C ILE A 50 -3.42 6.11 5.46
N PRO A 51 -3.65 6.68 6.66
CA PRO A 51 -3.76 5.89 7.89
C PRO A 51 -4.72 4.71 7.73
N MET A 52 -4.42 3.57 8.36
CA MET A 52 -5.23 2.35 8.23
C MET A 52 -6.73 2.60 8.48
N ASP A 53 -7.06 3.38 9.51
CA ASP A 53 -8.44 3.72 9.87
C ASP A 53 -9.20 4.50 8.78
N ASP A 54 -8.48 5.19 7.90
CA ASP A 54 -9.02 5.99 6.80
C ASP A 54 -8.98 5.27 5.45
N LEU A 55 -8.32 4.11 5.37
CA LEU A 55 -7.98 3.45 4.10
C LEU A 55 -9.20 3.15 3.26
N GLU A 56 -10.19 2.47 3.84
CA GLU A 56 -11.43 2.08 3.14
C GLU A 56 -12.18 3.29 2.56
N ASN A 57 -12.14 4.43 3.26
CA ASN A 57 -12.87 5.64 2.87
C ASN A 57 -12.15 6.44 1.77
N LYS A 58 -10.82 6.35 1.69
CA LYS A 58 -10.00 7.20 0.82
C LYS A 58 -9.43 6.46 -0.40
N ILE A 59 -9.26 5.14 -0.33
CA ILE A 59 -8.53 4.37 -1.34
C ILE A 59 -9.14 4.51 -2.74
N GLU A 60 -10.46 4.41 -2.89
CA GLU A 60 -11.11 4.49 -4.21
C GLU A 60 -10.98 5.88 -4.85
N ILE A 61 -10.84 6.93 -4.03
CA ILE A 61 -10.70 8.31 -4.50
C ILE A 61 -9.26 8.59 -4.92
N LEU A 62 -8.30 8.11 -4.12
CA LEU A 62 -6.88 8.40 -4.32
C LEU A 62 -6.20 7.43 -5.31
N VAL A 63 -6.70 6.20 -5.41
CA VAL A 63 -6.24 5.17 -6.35
C VAL A 63 -7.45 4.69 -7.18
N PRO A 64 -7.94 5.50 -8.13
CA PRO A 64 -9.15 5.20 -8.89
C PRO A 64 -8.96 4.09 -9.94
N ASP A 65 -7.72 3.83 -10.38
CA ASP A 65 -7.42 2.72 -11.28
C ASP A 65 -7.37 1.40 -10.51
N LYS A 66 -8.44 0.62 -10.61
CA LYS A 66 -8.58 -0.68 -9.94
C LYS A 66 -7.61 -1.76 -10.48
N ASN A 67 -6.87 -1.49 -11.56
CA ASN A 67 -5.85 -2.40 -12.08
C ASN A 67 -4.43 -1.99 -11.67
N ALA A 68 -4.25 -0.83 -11.03
CA ALA A 68 -2.95 -0.41 -10.55
C ALA A 68 -2.48 -1.36 -9.43
N PRO A 69 -1.24 -1.90 -9.50
CA PRO A 69 -0.67 -2.66 -8.40
C PRO A 69 -0.56 -1.77 -7.15
N VAL A 70 -1.06 -2.27 -6.02
CA VAL A 70 -0.99 -1.58 -4.73
C VAL A 70 0.02 -2.29 -3.85
N VAL A 71 0.93 -1.52 -3.25
CA VAL A 71 1.87 -1.97 -2.22
C VAL A 71 1.64 -1.10 -0.99
N ILE A 72 1.47 -1.75 0.16
CA ILE A 72 1.17 -1.13 1.45
C ILE A 72 2.36 -1.31 2.39
#